data_AF-A0A239CB97-F1
#
_entry.id   AF-A0A239CB97-F1
#
_cell.length_a   1.000
_cell.length_b   1.000
_cell.length_c   1.000
_cell.angle_alpha   90.00
_cell.angle_beta   90.00
_cell.angle_gamma   90.00
#
_symmetry.space_group_name_H-M   'P 1'
#
loop_
_entity.id
_entity.type
_entity.pdbx_description
1 polymer ?
#
loop_
_entity_poly.entity_id
_entity_poly.type
_entity_poly.pdbx_seq_one_letter_code
_entity_poly.pdbx_strand_id
1 'polypeptide(L)'
;MRVRGVTLHKLCLVLLFFGLATPVLAEREVHVIAVGRGHQTADYYALPEARVRVDRPGQDVSLVLLDDGILHWKIETTAGTIISEIVRSGPSPKDSKVSLSGIPMIGVQVTGLPLVFRPSGRKFRGLIGAVTDRFGTDRISSFQAAHKANQTSLRVDRVDTTTAGLARDYLSQFSRAYDDLSPDIRDWIETGGGDRPFAVAFDAGGVILTGPTGDRRFPVTPDVPGILLPVTGVYDPATQMIYCITIGAEGFLYSVDVRTGHWAVVTSLDEYDAAGLLYDADNRQLVLTGAFSRPGDIRLFGLDGGRSSVFIPTTGFPGLTDLFDYGNEHGPPLTPLVFSDGWLLLEARAGNDSADPANAQHRLYAVQIATGEVRLLRFGPR
;
A
#
# COMPACT_ATOMS: atom_id res chain seq x y z
N MET A 1 11.82 -96.73 7.50
CA MET A 1 11.10 -96.85 8.78
C MET A 1 10.93 -95.43 9.34
N ARG A 2 9.67 -95.04 9.59
CA ARG A 2 9.14 -94.06 10.56
C ARG A 2 9.82 -92.68 10.72
N VAL A 3 9.14 -91.57 10.38
CA VAL A 3 8.13 -90.80 11.20
C VAL A 3 8.84 -89.81 12.15
N ARG A 4 8.81 -88.50 11.83
CA ARG A 4 7.90 -87.41 12.32
C ARG A 4 8.30 -86.76 13.67
N GLY A 5 8.07 -85.44 13.72
CA GLY A 5 7.81 -84.61 14.92
C GLY A 5 8.51 -83.26 14.79
N VAL A 6 7.93 -82.13 14.32
CA VAL A 6 6.73 -81.38 14.82
C VAL A 6 6.95 -81.08 16.31
N THR A 7 7.08 -79.86 16.84
CA THR A 7 6.50 -78.50 16.64
C THR A 7 7.29 -77.56 17.59
N LEU A 8 7.31 -76.22 17.54
CA LEU A 8 6.19 -75.33 17.90
C LEU A 8 6.64 -73.85 17.76
N HIS A 9 5.89 -73.08 16.97
CA HIS A 9 5.43 -71.70 17.21
C HIS A 9 6.44 -70.60 17.59
N LYS A 10 6.65 -69.67 16.66
CA LYS A 10 6.56 -68.22 16.93
C LYS A 10 6.09 -67.49 15.67
N LEU A 11 4.78 -67.30 15.63
CA LEU A 11 4.04 -66.49 14.68
C LEU A 11 4.32 -65.02 15.03
N CYS A 12 5.12 -64.31 14.25
CA CYS A 12 5.18 -62.84 14.30
C CYS A 12 4.63 -62.29 12.99
N LEU A 13 3.35 -61.94 13.11
CA LEU A 13 2.55 -61.01 12.34
C LEU A 13 3.39 -59.91 11.65
N VAL A 14 3.66 -60.05 10.35
CA VAL A 14 4.05 -58.93 9.49
C VAL A 14 2.77 -58.21 9.12
N LEU A 15 2.44 -57.18 9.92
CA LEU A 15 1.37 -56.23 9.62
C LEU A 15 1.70 -55.50 8.32
N LEU A 16 0.88 -55.75 7.31
CA LEU A 16 0.70 -54.89 6.15
C LEU A 16 0.33 -53.48 6.63
N PHE A 17 1.31 -52.60 6.75
CA PHE A 17 1.08 -51.16 6.67
C PHE A 17 0.85 -50.80 5.20
N PHE A 18 -0.36 -51.05 4.70
CA PHE A 18 -0.88 -50.26 3.60
C PHE A 18 -1.03 -48.84 4.13
N GLY A 19 -0.05 -47.99 3.83
CA GLY A 19 -0.12 -46.58 4.08
C GLY A 19 -1.35 -46.02 3.39
N LEU A 20 -2.37 -45.67 4.17
CA LEU A 20 -3.35 -44.67 3.81
C LEU A 20 -2.58 -43.36 3.66
N ALA A 21 -1.98 -43.14 2.49
CA ALA A 21 -1.68 -41.80 2.04
C ALA A 21 -3.04 -41.12 1.95
N THR A 22 -3.41 -40.36 2.99
CA THR A 22 -4.46 -39.36 2.84
C THR A 22 -4.10 -38.59 1.59
N PRO A 23 -4.99 -38.47 0.60
CA PRO A 23 -4.72 -37.60 -0.53
C PRO A 23 -4.38 -36.25 0.08
N VAL A 24 -3.16 -35.78 -0.14
CA VAL A 24 -2.86 -34.36 0.03
C VAL A 24 -3.86 -33.70 -0.92
N LEU A 25 -4.95 -33.18 -0.35
CA LEU A 25 -5.90 -32.37 -1.11
C LEU A 25 -5.03 -31.31 -1.76
N ALA A 26 -4.96 -31.35 -3.08
CA ALA A 26 -4.23 -30.35 -3.84
C ALA A 26 -4.72 -28.98 -3.35
N GLU A 27 -3.78 -28.13 -2.98
CA GLU A 27 -4.10 -26.81 -2.46
C GLU A 27 -4.95 -26.07 -3.49
N ARG A 28 -6.12 -25.58 -3.07
CA ARG A 28 -7.10 -24.98 -3.96
C ARG A 28 -6.52 -23.73 -4.62
N GLU A 29 -6.59 -23.66 -5.94
CA GLU A 29 -6.15 -22.49 -6.69
C GLU A 29 -7.28 -21.45 -6.80
N VAL A 30 -7.04 -20.24 -6.27
CA VAL A 30 -8.02 -19.15 -6.30
C VAL A 30 -7.60 -18.11 -7.33
N HIS A 31 -8.34 -18.02 -8.43
CA HIS A 31 -8.03 -17.08 -9.52
C HIS A 31 -9.06 -15.96 -9.56
N VAL A 32 -8.59 -14.71 -9.54
CA VAL A 32 -9.44 -13.52 -9.59
C VAL A 32 -9.37 -12.88 -10.96
N ILE A 33 -10.53 -12.58 -11.53
CA ILE A 33 -10.67 -11.99 -12.86
C ILE A 33 -11.60 -10.78 -12.76
N ALA A 34 -11.10 -9.61 -13.13
CA ALA A 34 -11.84 -8.35 -13.08
C ALA A 34 -12.13 -7.79 -14.49
N VAL A 35 -13.40 -7.55 -14.81
CA VAL A 35 -13.82 -6.96 -16.08
C VAL A 35 -14.76 -5.79 -15.83
N GLY A 36 -14.38 -4.60 -16.29
CA GLY A 36 -15.21 -3.40 -16.15
C GLY A 36 -16.46 -3.46 -17.03
N ARG A 37 -16.28 -3.72 -18.32
CA ARG A 37 -17.38 -3.83 -19.30
C ARG A 37 -17.16 -5.03 -20.21
N GLY A 38 -18.24 -5.74 -20.53
CA GLY A 38 -18.18 -6.83 -21.51
C GLY A 38 -17.95 -6.35 -22.95
N HIS A 39 -17.54 -7.28 -23.81
CA HIS A 39 -17.44 -7.09 -25.25
C HIS A 39 -18.85 -7.13 -25.87
N GLN A 40 -19.24 -6.07 -26.58
CA GLN A 40 -20.54 -6.05 -27.25
C GLN A 40 -20.57 -7.08 -28.39
N THR A 41 -21.57 -7.95 -28.40
CA THR A 41 -21.73 -8.93 -29.46
C THR A 41 -22.44 -8.32 -30.69
N ALA A 42 -22.43 -9.04 -31.81
CA ALA A 42 -23.17 -8.64 -33.00
C ALA A 42 -24.70 -8.66 -32.76
N ASP A 43 -25.18 -9.47 -31.83
CA ASP A 43 -26.55 -9.39 -31.33
C ASP A 43 -26.66 -8.26 -30.31
N TYR A 44 -27.42 -7.23 -30.68
CA TYR A 44 -27.63 -6.05 -29.85
C TYR A 44 -28.44 -6.36 -28.57
N TYR A 45 -29.27 -7.39 -28.60
CA TYR A 45 -30.10 -7.80 -27.45
C TYR A 45 -29.38 -8.79 -26.52
N ALA A 46 -28.27 -9.36 -26.98
CA ALA A 46 -27.43 -10.19 -26.13
C ALA A 46 -26.66 -9.34 -25.11
N LEU A 47 -26.47 -9.91 -23.92
CA LEU A 47 -25.60 -9.28 -22.92
C LEU A 47 -24.16 -9.18 -23.45
N PRO A 48 -23.43 -8.09 -23.13
CA PRO A 48 -22.01 -7.99 -23.40
C PRO A 48 -21.25 -9.18 -22.79
N GLU A 49 -20.25 -9.71 -23.48
CA GLU A 49 -19.56 -10.95 -23.11
C GLU A 49 -18.18 -10.70 -22.48
N ALA A 50 -17.84 -11.49 -21.46
CA ALA A 50 -16.47 -11.68 -21.02
C ALA A 50 -16.11 -13.15 -21.16
N ARG A 51 -15.09 -13.47 -21.96
CA ARG A 51 -14.67 -14.85 -22.22
C ARG A 51 -13.48 -15.20 -21.33
N VAL A 52 -13.57 -16.34 -20.66
CA VAL A 52 -12.52 -16.88 -19.79
C VAL A 52 -12.23 -18.30 -20.23
N ARG A 53 -10.95 -18.61 -20.44
CA ARG A 53 -10.50 -19.99 -20.68
C ARG A 53 -9.64 -20.43 -19.51
N VAL A 54 -10.02 -21.53 -18.87
CA VAL A 54 -9.29 -22.13 -17.75
C VAL A 54 -8.62 -23.41 -18.23
N ASP A 55 -7.30 -23.47 -18.06
CA ASP A 55 -6.46 -24.58 -18.46
C ASP A 55 -5.57 -25.01 -17.30
N ARG A 56 -6.17 -25.74 -16.35
CA ARG A 56 -5.53 -26.18 -15.10
C ARG A 56 -5.84 -27.67 -14.86
N PRO A 57 -5.35 -28.57 -15.71
CA PRO A 57 -5.64 -30.00 -15.59
C PRO A 57 -5.14 -30.57 -14.25
N GLY A 58 -6.01 -31.31 -13.56
CA GLY A 58 -5.71 -31.94 -12.28
C GLY A 58 -5.70 -31.00 -11.07
N GLN A 59 -6.03 -29.71 -11.25
CA GLN A 59 -6.10 -28.75 -10.15
C GLN A 59 -7.56 -28.47 -9.74
N ASP A 60 -7.77 -28.22 -8.45
CA ASP A 60 -9.04 -27.71 -7.92
C ASP A 60 -9.05 -26.17 -8.02
N VAL A 61 -9.87 -25.63 -8.93
CA VAL A 61 -9.91 -24.19 -9.24
C VAL A 61 -11.18 -23.53 -8.70
N SER A 62 -10.99 -22.42 -8.00
CA SER A 62 -12.04 -21.47 -7.66
C SER A 62 -11.85 -20.17 -8.44
N LEU A 63 -12.93 -19.69 -9.06
CA LEU A 63 -12.94 -18.45 -9.83
C LEU A 63 -13.69 -17.35 -9.07
N VAL A 64 -13.06 -16.18 -8.95
CA VAL A 64 -13.71 -14.96 -8.47
C VAL A 64 -13.83 -13.99 -9.64
N LEU A 65 -15.06 -13.74 -10.07
CA LEU A 65 -15.41 -12.89 -11.20
C LEU A 65 -15.91 -11.54 -10.68
N LEU A 66 -15.18 -10.48 -10.98
CA LEU A 66 -15.49 -9.11 -10.57
C LEU A 66 -15.97 -8.31 -11.77
N ASP A 67 -17.15 -7.71 -11.66
CA ASP A 67 -17.67 -6.81 -12.69
C ASP A 67 -18.45 -5.62 -12.13
N ASP A 68 -18.61 -4.56 -12.94
CA ASP A 68 -19.40 -3.36 -12.62
C ASP A 68 -20.69 -3.29 -13.46
N GLY A 69 -21.24 -4.43 -13.90
CA GLY A 69 -22.24 -4.39 -14.97
C GLY A 69 -23.25 -5.52 -15.02
N ILE A 70 -23.97 -5.53 -16.14
CA ILE A 70 -24.76 -6.66 -16.63
C ILE A 70 -23.94 -7.23 -17.77
N LEU A 71 -23.31 -8.37 -17.56
CA LEU A 71 -22.51 -9.05 -18.57
C LEU A 71 -22.67 -10.57 -18.48
N HIS A 72 -22.36 -11.25 -19.57
CA HIS A 72 -22.33 -12.70 -19.62
C HIS A 72 -20.89 -13.22 -19.58
N TRP A 73 -20.53 -13.81 -18.44
CA TRP A 73 -19.28 -14.55 -18.27
C TRP A 73 -19.41 -15.90 -18.98
N LYS A 74 -18.61 -16.09 -20.03
CA LYS A 74 -18.50 -17.35 -20.76
C LYS A 74 -17.20 -18.04 -20.40
N ILE A 75 -17.30 -19.10 -19.61
CA ILE A 75 -16.15 -19.84 -19.10
C ILE A 75 -16.03 -21.14 -19.88
N GLU A 76 -14.85 -21.40 -20.43
CA GLU A 76 -14.49 -22.67 -21.07
C GLU A 76 -13.34 -23.32 -20.30
N THR A 77 -13.39 -24.64 -20.14
CA THR A 77 -12.35 -25.41 -19.45
C THR A 77 -11.69 -26.40 -20.38
N THR A 78 -10.40 -26.66 -20.19
CA THR A 78 -9.73 -27.80 -20.85
C THR A 78 -10.01 -29.11 -20.13
N ALA A 79 -9.78 -30.22 -20.83
CA ALA A 79 -10.00 -31.55 -20.26
C ALA A 79 -9.18 -31.75 -18.97
N GLY A 80 -9.84 -32.28 -17.93
CA GLY A 80 -9.23 -32.52 -16.62
C GLY A 80 -9.14 -31.29 -15.70
N THR A 81 -9.57 -30.11 -16.15
CA THR A 81 -9.72 -28.93 -15.28
C THR A 81 -10.99 -29.06 -14.44
N ILE A 82 -10.89 -28.85 -13.13
CA ILE A 82 -12.02 -28.93 -12.19
C ILE A 82 -12.29 -27.53 -11.64
N ILE A 83 -13.51 -27.02 -11.86
CA ILE A 83 -13.98 -25.79 -11.23
C ILE A 83 -14.85 -26.16 -10.03
N SER A 84 -14.36 -25.96 -8.80
CA SER A 84 -15.13 -26.23 -7.58
C SER A 84 -16.11 -25.11 -7.24
N GLU A 85 -15.73 -23.87 -7.53
CA GLU A 85 -16.54 -22.71 -7.16
C GLU A 85 -16.41 -21.57 -8.16
N ILE A 86 -17.53 -20.91 -8.42
CA ILE A 86 -17.58 -19.64 -9.15
C ILE A 86 -18.29 -18.63 -8.26
N VAL A 87 -17.50 -17.65 -7.80
CA VAL A 87 -17.98 -16.49 -7.06
C VAL A 87 -18.14 -15.34 -8.04
N ARG A 88 -19.30 -14.73 -8.06
CA ARG A 88 -19.56 -13.48 -8.79
C ARG A 88 -19.69 -12.34 -7.79
N SER A 89 -19.01 -11.23 -8.07
CA SER A 89 -19.07 -10.05 -7.21
C SER A 89 -18.81 -8.76 -7.97
N GLY A 90 -18.94 -7.64 -7.27
CA GLY A 90 -18.78 -6.29 -7.79
C GLY A 90 -19.28 -5.23 -6.81
N PRO A 91 -19.13 -3.95 -7.17
CA PRO A 91 -19.54 -2.82 -6.32
C PRO A 91 -21.05 -2.77 -6.05
N SER A 92 -21.88 -3.41 -6.88
CA SER A 92 -23.34 -3.42 -6.74
C SER A 92 -23.94 -4.75 -7.23
N PRO A 93 -25.05 -5.22 -6.64
CA PRO A 93 -25.77 -6.38 -7.16
C PRO A 93 -26.39 -6.03 -8.52
N LYS A 94 -26.03 -6.80 -9.56
CA LYS A 94 -26.54 -6.64 -10.94
C LYS A 94 -26.77 -8.01 -11.59
N ASP A 95 -27.49 -8.05 -12.71
CA ASP A 95 -27.95 -9.27 -13.40
C ASP A 95 -26.90 -9.91 -14.34
N SER A 96 -25.61 -9.90 -13.96
CA SER A 96 -24.60 -10.64 -14.73
C SER A 96 -24.86 -12.14 -14.66
N LYS A 97 -24.66 -12.82 -15.78
CA LYS A 97 -24.89 -14.26 -15.97
C LYS A 97 -23.57 -14.98 -16.14
N VAL A 98 -23.55 -16.27 -15.78
CA VAL A 98 -22.39 -17.13 -15.97
C VAL A 98 -22.81 -18.38 -16.73
N SER A 99 -22.01 -18.78 -17.71
CA SER A 99 -22.07 -20.11 -18.31
C SER A 99 -20.72 -20.80 -18.22
N LEU A 100 -20.74 -22.10 -17.93
CA LEU A 100 -19.58 -22.98 -17.91
C LEU A 100 -19.75 -24.02 -19.02
N SER A 101 -18.90 -23.93 -20.05
CA SER A 101 -18.97 -24.77 -21.25
C SER A 101 -20.37 -24.78 -21.89
N GLY A 102 -21.00 -23.60 -21.94
CA GLY A 102 -22.34 -23.38 -22.48
C GLY A 102 -23.50 -23.68 -21.52
N ILE A 103 -23.24 -24.26 -20.36
CA ILE A 103 -24.26 -24.59 -19.35
C ILE A 103 -24.45 -23.40 -18.41
N PRO A 104 -25.68 -22.85 -18.27
CA PRO A 104 -25.94 -21.78 -17.30
C PRO A 104 -25.62 -22.21 -15.87
N MET A 105 -24.87 -21.37 -15.15
CA MET A 105 -24.47 -21.62 -13.77
C MET A 105 -25.19 -20.66 -12.83
N ILE A 106 -25.70 -21.20 -11.73
CA ILE A 106 -26.14 -20.40 -10.57
C ILE A 106 -24.94 -20.33 -9.62
N GLY A 107 -24.04 -19.37 -9.85
CA GLY A 107 -22.87 -19.15 -9.01
C GLY A 107 -23.22 -18.59 -7.63
N VAL A 108 -22.22 -18.45 -6.76
CA VAL A 108 -22.39 -17.74 -5.48
C VAL A 108 -22.26 -16.23 -5.74
N GLN A 109 -23.33 -15.48 -5.47
CA GLN A 109 -23.27 -14.03 -5.49
C GLN A 109 -22.73 -13.51 -4.16
N VAL A 110 -21.60 -12.82 -4.21
CA VAL A 110 -21.08 -12.03 -3.09
C VAL A 110 -21.26 -10.55 -3.44
N THR A 111 -21.79 -9.75 -2.53
CA THR A 111 -21.92 -8.30 -2.74
C THR A 111 -20.75 -7.55 -2.13
N GLY A 112 -20.24 -6.54 -2.83
CA GLY A 112 -19.35 -5.55 -2.24
C GLY A 112 -17.85 -5.82 -2.36
N LEU A 113 -17.40 -6.84 -3.11
CA LEU A 113 -15.99 -6.90 -3.46
C LEU A 113 -15.64 -5.74 -4.41
N PRO A 114 -14.52 -5.04 -4.17
CA PRO A 114 -14.16 -3.89 -4.98
C PRO A 114 -13.71 -4.35 -6.37
N LEU A 115 -14.21 -3.67 -7.41
CA LEU A 115 -13.69 -3.85 -8.75
C LEU A 115 -12.37 -3.09 -8.89
N VAL A 116 -11.31 -3.83 -9.23
CA VAL A 116 -9.94 -3.33 -9.30
C VAL A 116 -9.28 -3.78 -10.60
N PHE A 117 -8.35 -2.99 -11.11
CA PHE A 117 -7.69 -3.25 -12.40
C PHE A 117 -6.18 -3.41 -12.32
N ARG A 118 -5.62 -3.30 -11.11
CA ARG A 118 -4.19 -3.40 -10.84
C ARG A 118 -3.97 -4.16 -9.53
N PRO A 119 -2.87 -4.93 -9.41
CA PRO A 119 -2.55 -5.66 -8.18
C PRO A 119 -1.90 -4.76 -7.12
N SER A 120 -2.49 -3.59 -6.88
CA SER A 120 -1.98 -2.54 -5.98
C SER A 120 -3.12 -1.63 -5.54
N GLY A 121 -2.98 -0.97 -4.39
CA GLY A 121 -3.95 0.01 -3.92
C GLY A 121 -4.80 -0.48 -2.75
N ARG A 122 -5.37 0.45 -1.98
CA ARG A 122 -6.23 0.15 -0.81
C ARG A 122 -7.36 -0.82 -1.16
N LYS A 123 -8.05 -0.58 -2.28
CA LYS A 123 -9.13 -1.44 -2.78
C LYS A 123 -8.65 -2.85 -3.12
N PHE A 124 -7.48 -2.98 -3.76
CA PHE A 124 -6.91 -4.28 -4.07
C PHE A 124 -6.53 -5.04 -2.79
N ARG A 125 -5.99 -4.37 -1.78
CA ARG A 125 -5.74 -4.99 -0.47
C ARG A 125 -7.01 -5.49 0.21
N GLY A 126 -8.09 -4.71 0.13
CA GLY A 126 -9.41 -5.14 0.61
C GLY A 126 -9.93 -6.39 -0.12
N LEU A 127 -9.76 -6.45 -1.44
CA LEU A 127 -10.09 -7.64 -2.24
C LEU A 127 -9.28 -8.85 -1.80
N ILE A 128 -7.96 -8.72 -1.65
CA ILE A 128 -7.09 -9.83 -1.20
C ILE A 128 -7.59 -10.34 0.14
N GLY A 129 -7.76 -9.47 1.14
CA GLY A 129 -8.26 -9.86 2.46
C GLY A 129 -9.56 -10.66 2.37
N ALA A 130 -10.59 -10.11 1.71
CA ALA A 130 -11.90 -10.75 1.61
C ALA A 130 -11.87 -12.10 0.86
N VAL A 131 -11.07 -12.21 -0.20
CA VAL A 131 -10.94 -13.47 -0.96
C VAL A 131 -10.16 -14.51 -0.13
N THR A 132 -9.05 -14.11 0.48
CA THR A 132 -8.24 -15.01 1.33
C THR A 132 -9.03 -15.53 2.53
N ASP A 133 -9.81 -14.66 3.20
CA ASP A 133 -10.69 -15.04 4.31
C ASP A 133 -11.77 -16.02 3.87
N ARG A 134 -12.38 -15.81 2.70
CA ARG A 134 -13.42 -16.71 2.18
C ARG A 134 -12.89 -18.11 1.90
N PHE A 135 -11.74 -18.21 1.25
CA PHE A 135 -11.22 -19.48 0.77
C PHE A 135 -10.25 -20.15 1.76
N GLY A 136 -9.91 -19.50 2.88
CA GLY A 136 -8.96 -20.02 3.86
C GLY A 136 -7.56 -20.19 3.27
N THR A 137 -7.12 -19.22 2.47
CA THR A 137 -5.82 -19.22 1.79
C THR A 137 -5.01 -18.01 2.22
N ASP A 138 -3.68 -18.06 2.13
CA ASP A 138 -2.83 -16.90 2.44
C ASP A 138 -2.62 -15.97 1.24
N ARG A 139 -3.01 -16.42 0.05
CA ARG A 139 -2.83 -15.72 -1.22
C ARG A 139 -3.86 -16.12 -2.26
N ILE A 140 -4.02 -15.28 -3.28
CA ILE A 140 -4.65 -15.70 -4.54
C ILE A 140 -3.58 -16.25 -5.51
N SER A 141 -4.01 -17.17 -6.37
CA SER A 141 -3.15 -17.88 -7.32
C SER A 141 -2.86 -17.04 -8.56
N SER A 142 -3.80 -16.20 -9.02
CA SER A 142 -3.52 -15.22 -10.08
C SER A 142 -4.54 -14.07 -10.05
N PHE A 143 -4.16 -12.93 -10.61
CA PHE A 143 -5.05 -11.82 -10.89
C PHE A 143 -4.98 -11.41 -12.36
N GLN A 144 -6.13 -11.28 -13.00
CA GLN A 144 -6.26 -10.72 -14.36
C GLN A 144 -7.31 -9.63 -14.38
N ALA A 145 -7.06 -8.57 -15.15
CA ALA A 145 -8.00 -7.48 -15.25
C ALA A 145 -8.07 -6.87 -16.65
N ALA A 146 -9.25 -6.40 -17.01
CA ALA A 146 -9.50 -5.64 -18.24
C ALA A 146 -10.60 -4.59 -18.00
N HIS A 147 -10.32 -3.32 -18.32
CA HIS A 147 -11.35 -2.28 -18.28
C HIS A 147 -12.53 -2.60 -19.22
N LYS A 148 -12.23 -3.20 -20.38
CA LYS A 148 -13.20 -3.69 -21.35
C LYS A 148 -12.75 -5.05 -21.87
N ALA A 149 -13.60 -6.07 -21.79
CA ALA A 149 -13.35 -7.35 -22.41
C ALA A 149 -13.28 -7.20 -23.93
N ASN A 150 -12.39 -7.96 -24.55
CA ASN A 150 -12.28 -8.06 -26.00
C ASN A 150 -12.82 -9.43 -26.46
N GLN A 151 -12.72 -9.72 -27.76
CA GLN A 151 -13.14 -11.01 -28.31
C GLN A 151 -12.24 -12.18 -27.87
N THR A 152 -11.03 -11.90 -27.38
CA THR A 152 -10.05 -12.89 -26.93
C THR A 152 -10.34 -13.26 -25.48
N SER A 153 -10.23 -14.55 -25.16
CA SER A 153 -10.44 -15.01 -23.78
C SER A 153 -9.30 -14.58 -22.85
N LEU A 154 -9.66 -14.12 -21.66
CA LEU A 154 -8.76 -14.06 -20.50
C LEU A 154 -8.36 -15.50 -20.14
N ARG A 155 -7.09 -15.75 -19.78
CA ARG A 155 -6.53 -17.11 -19.69
C ARG A 155 -6.05 -17.44 -18.29
N VAL A 156 -6.69 -18.42 -17.66
CA VAL A 156 -6.22 -18.98 -16.38
C VAL A 156 -5.47 -20.27 -16.69
N ASP A 157 -4.17 -20.15 -16.99
CA ASP A 157 -3.31 -21.28 -17.37
C ASP A 157 -2.14 -21.52 -16.40
N ARG A 158 -1.91 -20.60 -15.46
CA ARG A 158 -0.83 -20.67 -14.47
C ARG A 158 -1.13 -19.92 -13.18
N VAL A 159 -0.36 -20.27 -12.15
CA VAL A 159 -0.22 -19.48 -10.92
C VAL A 159 0.81 -18.37 -11.14
N ASP A 160 0.52 -17.17 -10.65
CA ASP A 160 1.46 -16.05 -10.62
C ASP A 160 2.23 -16.08 -9.30
N THR A 161 3.50 -16.46 -9.38
CA THR A 161 4.44 -16.51 -8.25
C THR A 161 5.32 -15.25 -8.16
N THR A 162 5.16 -14.30 -9.09
CA THR A 162 6.04 -13.13 -9.23
C THR A 162 5.44 -11.87 -8.64
N THR A 163 4.11 -11.75 -8.67
CA THR A 163 3.40 -10.59 -8.11
C THR A 163 3.24 -10.76 -6.60
N ALA A 164 4.12 -10.12 -5.83
CA ALA A 164 4.09 -10.14 -4.37
C ALA A 164 2.72 -9.76 -3.78
N GLY A 165 2.08 -8.73 -4.36
CA GLY A 165 0.79 -8.20 -3.87
C GLY A 165 -0.36 -9.21 -3.85
N LEU A 166 -0.22 -10.39 -4.47
CA LEU A 166 -1.22 -11.46 -4.40
C LEU A 166 -1.30 -12.16 -3.04
N ALA A 167 -0.27 -12.01 -2.19
CA ALA A 167 -0.26 -12.53 -0.83
C ALA A 167 -0.85 -11.52 0.17
N ARG A 168 -1.47 -12.05 1.23
CA ARG A 168 -2.05 -11.23 2.31
C ARG A 168 -0.98 -10.47 3.09
N ASP A 169 0.12 -11.13 3.38
CA ASP A 169 1.22 -10.67 4.23
C ASP A 169 2.42 -10.14 3.44
N TYR A 170 2.25 -9.83 2.15
CA TYR A 170 3.34 -9.50 1.23
C TYR A 170 4.29 -8.35 1.63
N LEU A 171 3.95 -7.55 2.65
CA LEU A 171 4.84 -6.53 3.19
C LEU A 171 5.91 -7.11 4.12
N SER A 172 5.71 -8.31 4.66
CA SER A 172 6.66 -8.99 5.54
C SER A 172 8.03 -9.17 4.88
N GLN A 173 8.08 -9.51 3.59
CA GLN A 173 9.33 -9.65 2.82
C GLN A 173 10.08 -8.32 2.58
N PHE A 174 9.38 -7.19 2.65
CA PHE A 174 9.95 -5.85 2.49
C PHE A 174 10.37 -5.22 3.81
N SER A 175 9.92 -5.79 4.93
CA SER A 175 10.38 -5.39 6.25
C SER A 175 11.90 -5.57 6.36
N ARG A 176 12.57 -4.59 6.95
CA ARG A 176 14.01 -4.60 7.20
C ARG A 176 14.29 -4.25 8.65
N ALA A 177 15.32 -4.89 9.20
CA ALA A 177 15.89 -4.48 10.47
C ALA A 177 16.43 -3.05 10.38
N TYR A 178 16.48 -2.37 11.53
CA TYR A 178 16.98 -1.01 11.65
C TYR A 178 18.17 -0.90 12.61
N ASP A 179 18.75 -2.03 13.01
CA ASP A 179 19.87 -2.09 13.95
C ASP A 179 21.13 -1.38 13.42
N ASP A 180 21.26 -1.25 12.10
CA ASP A 180 22.36 -0.57 11.42
C ASP A 180 22.14 0.94 11.22
N LEU A 181 20.96 1.48 11.55
CA LEU A 181 20.68 2.91 11.47
C LEU A 181 21.33 3.67 12.64
N SER A 182 21.43 4.99 12.54
CA SER A 182 22.03 5.82 13.59
C SER A 182 21.25 5.75 14.91
N PRO A 183 21.89 6.01 16.06
CA PRO A 183 21.19 6.06 17.36
C PRO A 183 19.96 6.97 17.35
N ASP A 184 20.03 8.15 16.73
CA ASP A 184 18.90 9.10 16.70
C ASP A 184 17.66 8.51 16.02
N ILE A 185 17.87 7.75 14.93
CA ILE A 185 16.77 7.10 14.22
C ILE A 185 16.22 5.94 15.04
N ARG A 186 17.07 5.11 15.63
CA ARG A 186 16.64 3.99 16.47
C ARG A 186 15.85 4.48 17.69
N ASP A 187 16.35 5.50 18.38
CA ASP A 187 15.69 6.13 19.52
C ASP A 187 14.33 6.71 19.13
N TRP A 188 14.23 7.35 17.95
CA TRP A 188 12.94 7.82 17.44
C TRP A 188 11.97 6.66 17.22
N ILE A 189 12.42 5.58 16.59
CA ILE A 189 11.61 4.38 16.31
C ILE A 189 11.09 3.75 17.61
N GLU A 190 11.90 3.74 18.67
CA GLU A 190 11.53 3.16 19.98
C GLU A 190 10.61 4.05 20.79
N THR A 191 10.83 5.37 20.77
CA THR A 191 10.14 6.33 21.65
C THR A 191 9.04 7.14 20.96
N GLY A 192 8.94 7.09 19.63
CA GLY A 192 8.05 7.93 18.84
C GLY A 192 8.46 9.40 18.77
N GLY A 193 9.72 9.71 19.07
CA GLY A 193 10.27 11.07 19.07
C GLY A 193 10.00 11.89 20.35
N GLY A 194 9.50 11.25 21.40
CA GLY A 194 9.24 11.83 22.72
C GLY A 194 8.16 12.93 22.74
N ASP A 195 7.82 13.39 23.94
CA ASP A 195 6.99 14.58 24.10
C ASP A 195 7.77 15.81 23.63
N ARG A 196 7.29 16.46 22.56
CA ARG A 196 7.83 17.73 22.11
C ARG A 196 7.25 18.83 22.99
N PRO A 197 8.07 19.56 23.78
CA PRO A 197 7.56 20.61 24.66
C PRO A 197 7.05 21.84 23.90
N PHE A 198 7.26 21.89 22.58
CA PHE A 198 6.86 22.98 21.71
C PHE A 198 6.02 22.48 20.53
N ALA A 199 5.02 23.28 20.15
CA ALA A 199 4.23 23.09 18.94
C ALA A 199 4.19 24.38 18.13
N VAL A 200 4.19 24.25 16.79
CA VAL A 200 4.13 25.38 15.86
C VAL A 200 2.85 25.27 15.05
N ALA A 201 2.01 26.28 15.13
CA ALA A 201 0.89 26.48 14.22
C ALA A 201 1.23 27.61 13.25
N PHE A 202 0.89 27.44 11.98
CA PHE A 202 1.18 28.42 10.94
C PHE A 202 -0.07 28.68 10.10
N ASP A 203 -0.49 29.94 10.03
CA ASP A 203 -1.64 30.39 9.27
C ASP A 203 -1.32 31.65 8.44
N ALA A 204 -2.30 32.15 7.68
CA ALA A 204 -2.13 33.33 6.84
C ALA A 204 -1.77 34.62 7.61
N GLY A 205 -2.06 34.66 8.92
CA GLY A 205 -1.75 35.76 9.82
C GLY A 205 -0.43 35.61 10.58
N GLY A 206 0.30 34.51 10.40
CA GLY A 206 1.64 34.30 10.96
C GLY A 206 1.78 32.99 11.75
N VAL A 207 2.74 32.97 12.66
CA VAL A 207 3.08 31.77 13.45
C VAL A 207 2.62 31.91 14.90
N ILE A 208 2.14 30.81 15.47
CA ILE A 208 1.94 30.64 16.90
C ILE A 208 2.90 29.53 17.39
N LEU A 209 3.76 29.88 18.34
CA LEU A 209 4.59 28.94 19.08
C LEU A 209 3.94 28.67 20.44
N THR A 210 3.47 27.45 20.64
CA THR A 210 3.00 26.95 21.93
C THR A 210 4.15 26.28 22.64
N GLY A 211 4.34 26.58 23.93
CA GLY A 211 5.37 25.96 24.76
C GLY A 211 5.04 26.01 26.25
N PRO A 212 5.98 25.59 27.13
CA PRO A 212 5.72 25.48 28.57
C PRO A 212 5.39 26.82 29.24
N THR A 213 5.79 27.93 28.64
CA THR A 213 5.54 29.29 29.13
C THR A 213 4.27 29.93 28.56
N GLY A 214 3.47 29.18 27.80
CA GLY A 214 2.29 29.66 27.09
C GLY A 214 2.55 29.99 25.62
N ASP A 215 1.50 30.50 24.95
CA ASP A 215 1.51 30.79 23.52
C ASP A 215 2.16 32.13 23.20
N ARG A 216 2.93 32.15 22.11
CA ARG A 216 3.55 33.36 21.56
C ARG A 216 3.21 33.48 20.08
N ARG A 217 2.70 34.65 19.68
CA ARG A 217 2.31 34.94 18.29
C ARG A 217 3.34 35.83 17.60
N PHE A 218 3.67 35.47 16.36
CA PHE A 218 4.57 36.19 15.47
C PHE A 218 3.80 36.57 14.20
N PRO A 219 3.22 37.78 14.12
CA PRO A 219 2.51 38.22 12.92
C PRO A 219 3.48 38.39 11.75
N VAL A 220 3.00 38.13 10.54
CA VAL A 220 3.76 38.33 9.30
C VAL A 220 4.13 39.82 9.16
N THR A 221 5.38 40.12 8.85
CA THR A 221 5.84 41.51 8.61
C THR A 221 5.70 41.87 7.13
N PRO A 222 5.58 43.16 6.79
CA PRO A 222 5.51 43.60 5.38
C PRO A 222 6.82 43.38 4.60
N ASP A 223 7.90 42.95 5.26
CA ASP A 223 9.23 42.78 4.67
C ASP A 223 9.38 41.45 3.90
N VAL A 224 8.40 40.55 4.01
CA VAL A 224 8.38 39.26 3.31
C VAL A 224 7.11 39.13 2.44
N PRO A 225 7.13 38.27 1.40
CA PRO A 225 5.93 37.96 0.64
C PRO A 225 4.80 37.45 1.52
N GLY A 226 3.57 37.89 1.21
CA GLY A 226 2.38 37.48 1.94
C GLY A 226 2.15 35.96 1.93
N ILE A 227 1.53 35.45 2.99
CA ILE A 227 1.29 34.02 3.19
C ILE A 227 0.02 33.59 2.44
N LEU A 228 0.17 32.82 1.36
CA LEU A 228 -0.96 32.36 0.54
C LEU A 228 -1.55 31.02 1.02
N LEU A 229 -0.77 29.93 0.95
CA LEU A 229 -1.17 28.60 1.42
C LEU A 229 -0.14 28.09 2.45
N PRO A 230 -0.32 28.40 3.74
CA PRO A 230 0.56 27.90 4.80
C PRO A 230 0.41 26.38 4.94
N VAL A 231 1.53 25.67 5.10
CA VAL A 231 1.54 24.19 5.22
C VAL A 231 1.91 23.76 6.63
N THR A 232 3.13 24.05 7.07
CA THR A 232 3.63 23.63 8.38
C THR A 232 4.81 24.48 8.83
N GLY A 233 5.22 24.30 10.08
CA GLY A 233 6.41 24.91 10.65
C GLY A 233 7.10 24.02 11.68
N VAL A 234 8.39 24.27 11.88
CA VAL A 234 9.25 23.61 12.86
C VAL A 234 9.97 24.66 13.68
N TYR A 235 10.28 24.34 14.94
CA TYR A 235 10.97 25.23 15.86
C TYR A 235 12.27 24.60 16.33
N ASP A 236 13.36 25.36 16.21
CA ASP A 236 14.65 25.05 16.80
C ASP A 236 14.84 25.83 18.11
N PRO A 237 14.75 25.17 19.28
CA PRO A 237 14.94 25.82 20.56
C PRO A 237 16.40 26.26 20.80
N ALA A 238 17.40 25.65 20.16
CA ALA A 238 18.79 26.00 20.36
C ALA A 238 19.11 27.37 19.74
N THR A 239 18.65 27.60 18.52
CA THR A 239 18.85 28.89 17.82
C THR A 239 17.72 29.89 18.06
N GLN A 240 16.60 29.47 18.65
CA GLN A 240 15.39 30.29 18.81
C GLN A 240 14.81 30.70 17.45
N MET A 241 14.85 29.79 16.47
CA MET A 241 14.36 30.03 15.12
C MET A 241 13.15 29.14 14.82
N ILE A 242 12.14 29.70 14.18
CA ILE A 242 11.06 28.95 13.55
C ILE A 242 11.32 28.93 12.06
N TYR A 243 11.11 27.80 11.41
CA TYR A 243 11.05 27.70 9.96
C TYR A 243 9.65 27.27 9.54
N CYS A 244 9.10 27.89 8.50
CA CYS A 244 7.77 27.54 7.99
C CYS A 244 7.70 27.62 6.48
N ILE A 245 6.80 26.84 5.88
CA ILE A 245 6.67 26.70 4.43
C ILE A 245 5.28 27.07 3.93
N THR A 246 5.24 27.77 2.82
CA THR A 246 4.03 28.02 2.01
C THR A 246 4.15 27.37 0.65
N ILE A 247 2.99 27.06 0.07
CA ILE A 247 2.87 26.56 -1.31
C ILE A 247 1.95 27.46 -2.13
N GLY A 248 1.82 27.15 -3.43
CA GLY A 248 1.03 27.93 -4.39
C GLY A 248 1.77 29.18 -4.90
N ALA A 249 1.60 29.46 -6.19
CA ALA A 249 2.45 30.40 -6.92
C ALA A 249 3.93 30.03 -6.69
N GLU A 250 4.78 30.98 -6.28
CA GLU A 250 6.20 30.74 -6.06
C GLU A 250 6.49 29.76 -4.90
N GLY A 251 5.71 29.83 -3.81
CA GLY A 251 5.99 29.11 -2.56
C GLY A 251 7.29 29.57 -1.88
N PHE A 252 7.33 29.60 -0.55
CA PHE A 252 8.50 30.09 0.17
C PHE A 252 8.79 29.29 1.43
N LEU A 253 10.08 29.21 1.75
CA LEU A 253 10.59 28.82 3.05
C LEU A 253 10.97 30.09 3.83
N TYR A 254 10.32 30.31 4.95
CA TYR A 254 10.55 31.45 5.82
C TYR A 254 11.30 31.02 7.09
N SER A 255 11.97 31.99 7.70
CA SER A 255 12.47 31.89 9.07
C SER A 255 11.91 33.02 9.92
N VAL A 256 11.61 32.73 11.18
CA VAL A 256 11.18 33.72 12.18
C VAL A 256 12.10 33.63 13.38
N ASP A 257 12.76 34.74 13.72
CA ASP A 257 13.52 34.86 14.97
C ASP A 257 12.55 35.07 16.13
N VAL A 258 12.54 34.11 17.06
CA VAL A 258 11.63 34.12 18.22
C VAL A 258 11.97 35.21 19.23
N ARG A 259 13.18 35.75 19.23
CA ARG A 259 13.60 36.84 20.13
C ARG A 259 13.14 38.19 19.62
N THR A 260 13.27 38.42 18.32
CA THR A 260 13.00 39.73 17.70
C THR A 260 11.65 39.80 17.00
N GLY A 261 11.06 38.65 16.66
CA GLY A 261 9.87 38.55 15.81
C GLY A 261 10.15 38.84 14.33
N HIS A 262 11.42 38.95 13.93
CA HIS A 262 11.81 39.29 12.57
C HIS A 262 11.60 38.09 11.62
N TRP A 263 10.92 38.36 10.51
CA TRP A 263 10.72 37.39 9.43
C TRP A 263 11.77 37.58 8.34
N ALA A 264 12.21 36.48 7.74
CA ALA A 264 13.04 36.51 6.55
C ALA A 264 12.65 35.37 5.60
N VAL A 265 12.85 35.59 4.30
CA VAL A 265 12.78 34.51 3.30
C VAL A 265 14.13 33.79 3.32
N VAL A 266 14.10 32.49 3.61
CA VAL A 266 15.28 31.61 3.49
C VAL A 266 15.51 31.29 2.03
N THR A 267 14.46 30.87 1.32
CA THR A 267 14.50 30.60 -0.12
C THR A 267 13.11 30.60 -0.73
N SER A 268 13.06 30.91 -2.02
CA SER A 268 11.95 30.53 -2.91
C SER A 268 11.91 29.00 -3.07
N LEU A 269 10.70 28.44 -3.16
CA LEU A 269 10.48 27.02 -3.43
C LEU A 269 10.29 26.73 -4.92
N ASP A 270 10.20 27.75 -5.77
CA ASP A 270 10.10 27.61 -7.24
C ASP A 270 8.97 26.64 -7.65
N GLU A 271 7.76 26.95 -7.17
CA GLU A 271 6.54 26.16 -7.41
C GLU A 271 6.58 24.73 -6.83
N TYR A 272 7.52 24.43 -5.93
CA TYR A 272 7.56 23.15 -5.25
C TYR A 272 6.50 23.07 -4.15
N ASP A 273 5.49 22.25 -4.41
CA ASP A 273 4.45 21.92 -3.43
C ASP A 273 5.01 20.94 -2.38
N ALA A 274 5.47 21.48 -1.24
CA ALA A 274 5.90 20.71 -0.09
C ALA A 274 4.72 20.36 0.85
N ALA A 275 4.78 19.20 1.50
CA ALA A 275 3.81 18.75 2.50
C ALA A 275 4.41 18.58 3.90
N GLY A 276 5.72 18.33 4.01
CA GLY A 276 6.40 18.12 5.27
C GLY A 276 7.65 18.99 5.40
N LEU A 277 8.02 19.28 6.65
CA LEU A 277 9.21 20.05 7.00
C LEU A 277 9.87 19.43 8.24
N LEU A 278 11.18 19.28 8.17
CA LEU A 278 12.05 18.91 9.28
C LEU A 278 13.26 19.84 9.29
N TYR A 279 13.69 20.27 10.47
CA TYR A 279 14.98 20.93 10.64
C TYR A 279 15.96 19.93 11.25
N ASP A 280 17.10 19.77 10.58
CA ASP A 280 18.25 19.03 11.09
C ASP A 280 19.27 20.04 11.62
N ALA A 281 19.42 20.05 12.94
CA ALA A 281 20.26 20.99 13.66
C ALA A 281 21.76 20.74 13.45
N ASP A 282 22.17 19.48 13.30
CA ASP A 282 23.59 19.10 13.24
C ASP A 282 24.22 19.57 11.94
N ASN A 283 23.49 19.44 10.83
CA ASN A 283 23.93 19.90 9.52
C ASN A 283 23.34 21.26 9.12
N ARG A 284 22.53 21.88 9.99
CA ARG A 284 21.85 23.17 9.76
C ARG A 284 21.11 23.21 8.43
N GLN A 285 20.23 22.24 8.22
CA GLN A 285 19.49 22.07 6.98
C GLN A 285 18.01 21.81 7.20
N LEU A 286 17.22 22.16 6.19
CA LEU A 286 15.77 22.00 6.17
C LEU A 286 15.43 20.92 5.15
N VAL A 287 14.79 19.84 5.62
CA VAL A 287 14.37 18.70 4.81
C VAL A 287 12.87 18.84 4.53
N LEU A 288 12.51 18.95 3.27
CA LEU A 288 11.14 19.08 2.80
C LEU A 288 10.75 17.84 1.99
N THR A 289 9.51 17.39 2.17
CA THR A 289 8.91 16.31 1.37
C THR A 289 7.78 16.85 0.51
N GLY A 290 7.61 16.26 -0.67
CA GLY A 290 6.66 16.73 -1.67
C GLY A 290 5.21 16.39 -1.31
N ALA A 291 4.29 17.15 -1.88
CA ALA A 291 2.85 16.96 -1.73
C ALA A 291 2.24 16.17 -2.89
N PHE A 292 0.98 15.76 -2.69
CA PHE A 292 0.06 15.26 -3.72
C PHE A 292 0.61 14.15 -4.62
N SER A 293 0.98 14.51 -5.86
CA SER A 293 1.39 13.59 -6.93
C SER A 293 2.87 13.22 -6.85
N ARG A 294 3.65 13.91 -6.01
CA ARG A 294 5.10 13.70 -5.85
C ARG A 294 5.50 13.54 -4.38
N PRO A 295 4.86 12.64 -3.61
CA PRO A 295 5.17 12.49 -2.18
C PRO A 295 6.61 12.07 -1.90
N GLY A 296 7.29 11.44 -2.87
CA GLY A 296 8.70 11.06 -2.76
C GLY A 296 9.70 12.04 -3.39
N ASP A 297 9.29 13.25 -3.80
CA ASP A 297 10.24 14.35 -4.04
C ASP A 297 10.70 14.85 -2.67
N ILE A 298 12.00 14.76 -2.40
CA ILE A 298 12.61 15.15 -1.13
C ILE A 298 13.69 16.17 -1.46
N ARG A 299 13.61 17.34 -0.81
CA ARG A 299 14.55 18.45 -1.03
C ARG A 299 15.19 18.86 0.29
N LEU A 300 16.49 19.06 0.26
CA LEU A 300 17.28 19.53 1.38
C LEU A 300 17.81 20.92 1.04
N PHE A 301 17.63 21.84 1.98
CA PHE A 301 18.10 23.22 1.88
C PHE A 301 19.01 23.52 3.08
N GLY A 302 20.31 23.65 2.82
CA GLY A 302 21.28 24.12 3.80
C GLY A 302 21.08 25.61 4.08
N LEU A 303 21.21 26.02 5.34
CA LEU A 303 21.19 27.44 5.71
C LEU A 303 22.43 28.21 5.22
N ASP A 304 23.41 27.51 4.66
CA ASP A 304 24.56 28.05 3.94
C ASP A 304 24.30 28.26 2.43
N GLY A 305 23.09 27.94 1.95
CA GLY A 305 22.69 28.01 0.56
C GLY A 305 22.86 26.70 -0.23
N GLY A 306 23.39 25.64 0.39
CA GLY A 306 23.47 24.31 -0.21
C GLY A 306 22.09 23.75 -0.55
N ARG A 307 21.99 23.00 -1.65
CA ARG A 307 20.74 22.36 -2.09
C ARG A 307 21.02 20.96 -2.62
N SER A 308 20.17 20.01 -2.24
CA SER A 308 20.15 18.67 -2.85
C SER A 308 18.72 18.13 -2.93
N SER A 309 18.49 17.19 -3.83
CA SER A 309 17.19 16.53 -3.93
C SER A 309 17.33 15.07 -4.33
N VAL A 310 16.32 14.28 -3.96
CA VAL A 310 16.14 12.91 -4.43
C VAL A 310 14.67 12.72 -4.76
N PHE A 311 14.40 12.02 -5.86
CA PHE A 311 13.03 11.66 -6.24
C PHE A 311 12.88 10.14 -6.22
N ILE A 312 11.95 9.68 -5.39
CA ILE A 312 11.55 8.28 -5.34
C ILE A 312 10.09 8.21 -5.79
N PRO A 313 9.76 7.43 -6.83
CA PRO A 313 8.38 7.30 -7.27
C PRO A 313 7.55 6.65 -6.16
N THR A 314 6.24 6.93 -6.11
CA THR A 314 5.32 6.35 -5.12
C THR A 314 5.40 4.81 -5.06
N THR A 315 5.62 4.15 -6.20
CA THR A 315 5.80 2.69 -6.29
C THR A 315 7.14 2.19 -5.74
N GLY A 316 8.09 3.08 -5.49
CA GLY A 316 9.36 2.80 -4.82
C GLY A 316 9.25 2.69 -3.30
N PHE A 317 8.11 3.06 -2.71
CA PHE A 317 7.82 2.90 -1.28
C PHE A 317 6.95 1.65 -1.05
N PRO A 318 7.51 0.57 -0.47
CA PRO A 318 6.76 -0.67 -0.26
C PRO A 318 5.49 -0.45 0.57
N GLY A 319 4.32 -0.72 -0.03
CA GLY A 319 3.03 -0.59 0.65
C GLY A 319 2.48 0.83 0.77
N LEU A 320 3.11 1.85 0.18
CA LEU A 320 2.55 3.22 0.18
C LEU A 320 1.24 3.30 -0.60
N THR A 321 1.17 2.65 -1.76
CA THR A 321 -0.04 2.60 -2.58
C THR A 321 -1.22 1.96 -1.86
N ASP A 322 -0.97 1.10 -0.87
CA ASP A 322 -2.02 0.43 -0.10
C ASP A 322 -2.76 1.38 0.83
N LEU A 323 -2.19 2.55 1.11
CA LEU A 323 -2.78 3.56 1.99
C LEU A 323 -3.86 4.40 1.31
N PHE A 324 -4.10 4.28 0.00
CA PHE A 324 -5.07 5.12 -0.74
C PHE A 324 -5.54 4.43 -2.05
N ASP A 325 -6.50 5.03 -2.77
CA ASP A 325 -6.92 4.53 -4.08
C ASP A 325 -5.94 4.94 -5.19
N TYR A 326 -4.85 4.19 -5.32
CA TYR A 326 -3.77 4.51 -6.25
C TYR A 326 -4.25 4.60 -7.72
N GLY A 327 -4.10 5.80 -8.29
CA GLY A 327 -4.54 6.14 -9.65
C GLY A 327 -5.83 6.97 -9.70
N ASN A 328 -6.58 7.04 -8.59
CA ASN A 328 -7.80 7.84 -8.45
C ASN A 328 -7.69 8.92 -7.37
N GLU A 329 -6.87 8.70 -6.34
CA GLU A 329 -6.67 9.60 -5.21
C GLU A 329 -5.21 10.05 -5.11
N HIS A 330 -4.99 11.17 -4.41
CA HIS A 330 -3.66 11.57 -3.96
C HIS A 330 -3.21 10.68 -2.79
N GLY A 331 -1.93 10.30 -2.80
CA GLY A 331 -1.35 9.56 -1.70
C GLY A 331 -1.23 10.42 -0.45
N PRO A 332 -1.12 9.80 0.74
CA PRO A 332 -0.80 10.56 1.94
C PRO A 332 0.60 11.18 1.82
N PRO A 333 0.82 12.34 2.45
CA PRO A 333 2.15 12.94 2.48
C PRO A 333 3.13 12.04 3.23
N LEU A 334 4.42 12.15 2.89
CA LEU A 334 5.50 11.56 3.67
C LEU A 334 5.95 12.59 4.70
N THR A 335 5.66 12.37 5.96
CA THR A 335 6.07 13.28 7.04
C THR A 335 7.51 12.98 7.43
N PRO A 336 8.46 13.95 7.33
CA PRO A 336 9.82 13.75 7.81
C PRO A 336 9.88 13.85 9.33
N LEU A 337 10.58 12.90 9.96
CA LEU A 337 10.56 12.71 11.41
C LEU A 337 11.91 13.00 12.06
N VAL A 338 12.97 12.43 11.51
CA VAL A 338 14.36 12.58 11.94
C VAL A 338 15.27 12.34 10.74
N PHE A 339 16.39 13.06 10.67
CA PHE A 339 17.41 12.92 9.64
C PHE A 339 18.77 12.80 10.32
N SER A 340 19.51 11.74 10.03
CA SER A 340 20.81 11.47 10.65
C SER A 340 21.61 10.50 9.77
N ASP A 341 22.91 10.74 9.62
CA ASP A 341 23.83 9.94 8.77
C ASP A 341 23.34 9.70 7.32
N GLY A 342 22.70 10.71 6.72
CA GLY A 342 22.14 10.64 5.35
C GLY A 342 20.80 9.90 5.26
N TRP A 343 20.35 9.26 6.34
CA TRP A 343 19.08 8.57 6.40
C TRP A 343 17.98 9.48 6.91
N LEU A 344 16.88 9.54 6.16
CA LEU A 344 15.65 10.23 6.53
C LEU A 344 14.60 9.22 6.98
N LEU A 345 14.12 9.36 8.21
CA LEU A 345 12.95 8.64 8.67
C LEU A 345 11.68 9.36 8.22
N LEU A 346 10.81 8.63 7.51
CA LEU A 346 9.56 9.12 6.96
C LEU A 346 8.39 8.29 7.47
N GLU A 347 7.26 8.96 7.72
CA GLU A 347 6.00 8.30 8.04
C GLU A 347 4.94 8.64 6.99
N ALA A 348 4.20 7.62 6.57
CA ALA A 348 2.97 7.77 5.80
C ALA A 348 1.80 7.20 6.60
N ARG A 349 0.67 7.91 6.64
CA ARG A 349 -0.55 7.46 7.31
C ARG A 349 -1.72 7.46 6.34
N ALA A 350 -2.57 6.43 6.38
CA ALA A 350 -3.84 6.49 5.67
C ALA A 350 -4.64 7.73 6.13
N GLY A 351 -5.24 8.46 5.18
CA GLY A 351 -6.06 9.64 5.49
C GLY A 351 -7.24 9.32 6.41
N ASN A 352 -7.76 10.35 7.08
CA ASN A 352 -8.76 10.35 8.17
C ASN A 352 -10.15 9.74 7.85
N ASP A 353 -10.31 8.96 6.77
CA ASP A 353 -11.56 8.27 6.47
C ASP A 353 -11.83 7.06 7.39
N SER A 354 -10.89 6.70 8.26
CA SER A 354 -11.17 5.74 9.34
C SER A 354 -11.83 6.47 10.50
N ALA A 355 -13.03 6.00 10.89
CA ALA A 355 -13.76 6.49 12.06
C ALA A 355 -13.00 6.31 13.40
N ASP A 356 -11.83 5.65 13.36
CA ASP A 356 -10.93 5.43 14.49
C ASP A 356 -9.46 5.70 14.05
N PRO A 357 -8.79 6.73 14.60
CA PRO A 357 -7.38 7.00 14.36
C PRO A 357 -6.43 5.88 14.81
N ALA A 358 -6.80 5.06 15.80
CA ALA A 358 -5.97 3.95 16.29
C ALA A 358 -5.86 2.81 15.26
N ASN A 359 -6.85 2.69 14.37
CA ASN A 359 -6.87 1.72 13.29
C ASN A 359 -6.32 2.27 11.96
N ALA A 360 -5.83 3.51 11.95
CA ALA A 360 -5.23 4.09 10.76
C ALA A 360 -3.95 3.34 10.40
N GLN A 361 -3.93 2.77 9.20
CA GLN A 361 -2.72 2.10 8.70
C GLN A 361 -1.60 3.12 8.54
N HIS A 362 -0.42 2.80 9.05
CA HIS A 362 0.77 3.59 8.86
C HIS A 362 1.88 2.77 8.19
N ARG A 363 2.86 3.49 7.66
CA ARG A 363 4.12 2.95 7.13
C ARG A 363 5.24 3.83 7.63
N LEU A 364 6.28 3.21 8.16
CA LEU A 364 7.50 3.87 8.59
C LEU A 364 8.64 3.45 7.67
N TYR A 365 9.31 4.41 7.06
CA TYR A 365 10.39 4.17 6.11
C TYR A 365 11.68 4.84 6.57
N ALA A 366 12.82 4.21 6.31
CA ALA A 366 14.10 4.90 6.24
C ALA A 366 14.50 5.06 4.78
N VAL A 367 14.90 6.28 4.41
CA VAL A 367 15.32 6.63 3.05
C VAL A 367 16.75 7.14 3.08
N GLN A 368 17.66 6.52 2.34
CA GLN A 368 19.00 7.06 2.16
C GLN A 368 18.97 8.09 1.03
N ILE A 369 19.15 9.36 1.39
CA ILE A 369 19.05 10.50 0.46
C ILE A 369 20.06 10.40 -0.68
N ALA A 370 21.28 9.92 -0.42
CA ALA A 370 22.33 9.86 -1.45
C ALA A 370 22.04 8.82 -2.55
N THR A 371 21.36 7.72 -2.21
CA THR A 371 21.15 6.57 -3.12
C THR A 371 19.71 6.40 -3.55
N GLY A 372 18.76 7.01 -2.83
CA GLY A 372 17.33 6.76 -2.99
C GLY A 372 16.88 5.39 -2.46
N GLU A 373 17.72 4.68 -1.70
CA GLU A 373 17.34 3.40 -1.09
C GLU A 373 16.18 3.62 -0.10
N VAL A 374 15.14 2.80 -0.19
CA VAL A 374 13.99 2.81 0.71
C VAL A 374 13.90 1.50 1.48
N ARG A 375 13.81 1.59 2.80
CA ARG A 375 13.56 0.46 3.71
C ARG A 375 12.21 0.65 4.40
N LEU A 376 11.34 -0.35 4.30
CA LEU A 376 10.14 -0.41 5.12
C LEU A 376 10.54 -0.96 6.50
N LEU A 377 10.33 -0.18 7.56
CA LEU A 377 10.73 -0.53 8.92
C LEU A 377 9.55 -1.06 9.74
N ARG A 378 8.38 -0.41 9.62
CA ARG A 378 7.15 -0.79 10.31
C ARG A 378 5.93 -0.56 9.42
N PHE A 379 4.92 -1.39 9.58
CA PHE A 379 3.63 -1.27 8.91
C PHE A 379 2.52 -1.89 9.76
N GLY A 380 1.31 -1.35 9.64
CA GLY A 380 0.13 -1.87 10.36
C GLY A 380 -0.69 -0.74 10.98
N PRO A 381 -1.67 -1.07 11.86
CA PRO A 381 -2.24 -0.09 12.77
C PRO A 381 -1.15 0.49 13.68
N ARG A 382 -1.32 1.73 14.14
CA ARG A 382 -0.33 2.41 15.00
C ARG A 382 -0.48 2.03 16.46
#